data_AF-A0A6N2YWX5-F1
#
_entry.id   AF-A0A6N2YWX5-F1
#
_cell.length_a   1.000
_cell.length_b   1.000
_cell.length_c   1.000
_cell.angle_alpha   90.00
_cell.angle_beta   90.00
_cell.angle_gamma   90.00
#
_symmetry.space_group_name_H-M   'P 1'
#
loop_
_entity.id
_entity.type
_entity.pdbx_description
1 polymer ?
#
loop_
_entity_poly.entity_id
_entity_poly.type
_entity_poly.pdbx_seq_one_letter_code
_entity_poly.pdbx_strand_id
1 'polypeptide(L)'
;MLKIVLNDLFISFKKSWVSILLYTIFMYFIAIYTISFFIVMTTQEATKESVYQVFASEQTQNIIISVTNIIYILTLFFISKKIPLRLSKAMFVCPASDKDKMKYMYLQLLIKVILGFIFIFLSTYFMVGVFFINKGLIQNIIEFSLMLFLIITFNLKVGIGEEGLKKKDKNGYIIYTKEEEIINYYFFPMLLLETIVFYSLNTIKINSNIFILFGWLITFIINIYVIYKCASPLIRKSLSFEDVYRQIPDKEEGL
;
A
#
# COMPACT_ATOMS: atom_id res chain seq x y z
N MET A 1 -3.92 14.61 -20.64
CA MET A 1 -4.11 13.35 -19.87
C MET A 1 -3.92 13.57 -18.36
N LEU A 2 -2.79 14.12 -17.90
CA LEU A 2 -2.52 14.36 -16.46
C LEU A 2 -3.64 15.11 -15.72
N LYS A 3 -4.13 16.22 -16.28
CA LYS A 3 -5.25 17.01 -15.69
C LYS A 3 -6.52 16.17 -15.47
N ILE A 4 -6.81 15.24 -16.38
CA ILE A 4 -7.99 14.36 -16.31
C ILE A 4 -7.79 13.33 -15.19
N VAL A 5 -6.60 12.72 -15.11
CA VAL A 5 -6.25 11.77 -14.03
C VAL A 5 -6.35 12.44 -12.66
N LEU A 6 -5.77 13.63 -12.51
CA LEU A 6 -5.81 14.38 -11.24
C LEU A 6 -7.23 14.75 -10.83
N ASN A 7 -8.06 15.18 -11.78
CA ASN A 7 -9.46 15.51 -11.49
C ASN A 7 -10.26 14.28 -11.06
N ASP A 8 -10.05 13.13 -11.72
CA ASP A 8 -10.74 11.88 -11.36
C ASP A 8 -10.30 11.34 -9.98
N LEU A 9 -8.99 11.42 -9.69
CA LEU A 9 -8.47 11.10 -8.37
C LEU A 9 -9.02 12.05 -7.30
N PHE A 10 -9.13 13.35 -7.60
CA PHE A 10 -9.68 14.34 -6.68
C PHE A 10 -11.17 14.10 -6.38
N ILE A 11 -11.97 13.77 -7.40
CA ILE A 11 -13.38 13.40 -7.22
C ILE A 11 -13.51 12.15 -6.35
N SER A 12 -12.68 11.14 -6.61
CA SER A 12 -12.66 9.90 -5.84
C SER A 12 -12.23 10.14 -4.38
N PHE A 13 -11.23 10.99 -4.17
CA PHE A 13 -10.82 11.44 -2.84
C PHE A 13 -11.95 12.19 -2.13
N LYS A 14 -12.59 13.15 -2.79
CA LYS A 14 -13.72 13.92 -2.25
C LYS A 14 -14.92 13.04 -1.87
N LYS A 15 -15.14 11.91 -2.54
CA LYS A 15 -16.19 10.95 -2.15
C LYS A 15 -15.85 10.20 -0.86
N SER A 16 -14.57 9.94 -0.63
CA SER A 16 -14.07 9.07 0.45
C SER A 16 -13.35 9.81 1.59
N TRP A 17 -13.29 11.15 1.55
CA TRP A 17 -12.44 11.95 2.44
C TRP A 17 -12.73 11.72 3.93
N VAL A 18 -14.00 11.58 4.32
CA VAL A 18 -14.40 11.32 5.71
C VAL A 18 -13.83 9.98 6.17
N SER A 19 -13.94 8.92 5.37
CA SER A 19 -13.38 7.61 5.73
C SER A 19 -11.86 7.65 5.81
N ILE A 20 -11.19 8.33 4.87
CA ILE A 20 -9.73 8.49 4.87
C ILE A 20 -9.28 9.22 6.14
N LEU A 21 -9.97 10.30 6.51
CA LEU A 21 -9.71 11.05 7.72
C LEU A 21 -9.90 10.19 8.98
N LEU A 22 -11.00 9.43 9.06
CA LEU A 22 -11.26 8.52 10.18
C LEU A 22 -10.18 7.42 10.30
N TYR A 23 -9.78 6.80 9.19
CA TYR A 23 -8.67 5.82 9.21
C TYR A 23 -7.37 6.45 9.69
N THR A 24 -7.08 7.67 9.27
CA THR A 24 -5.85 8.37 9.67
C THR A 24 -5.85 8.71 11.16
N ILE A 25 -6.96 9.23 11.69
CA ILE A 25 -7.10 9.56 13.13
C ILE A 25 -7.04 8.30 13.99
N PHE A 26 -7.78 7.25 13.61
CA PHE A 26 -7.82 6.01 14.35
C PHE A 26 -6.43 5.34 14.42
N MET A 27 -5.72 5.31 13.29
CA MET A 27 -4.40 4.70 13.23
C MET A 27 -3.33 5.56 13.93
N TYR A 28 -3.49 6.89 13.93
CA TYR A 28 -2.68 7.78 14.76
C TYR A 28 -2.87 7.51 16.26
N PHE A 29 -4.11 7.32 16.71
CA PHE A 29 -4.41 6.97 18.10
C PHE A 29 -3.80 5.60 18.48
N ILE A 30 -3.89 4.60 17.60
CA ILE A 30 -3.24 3.29 17.81
C ILE A 30 -1.72 3.45 17.91
N ALA A 31 -1.10 4.25 17.04
CA ALA A 31 0.34 4.49 17.07
C ALA A 31 0.77 5.14 18.40
N ILE A 32 0.06 6.17 18.87
CA ILE A 32 0.35 6.77 20.19
C ILE A 32 0.17 5.73 21.31
N TYR A 33 -0.95 5.02 21.31
CA TYR A 33 -1.26 4.04 22.35
C TYR A 33 -0.20 2.93 22.43
N THR A 34 0.24 2.41 21.28
CA THR A 34 1.27 1.38 21.22
C THR A 34 2.63 1.88 21.70
N ILE A 35 3.01 3.12 21.35
CA ILE A 35 4.23 3.76 21.86
C ILE A 35 4.14 3.97 23.38
N SER A 36 3.02 4.50 23.89
CA SER A 36 2.80 4.70 25.33
C SER A 36 2.83 3.38 26.10
N PHE A 37 2.17 2.35 25.59
CA PHE A 37 2.18 1.01 26.19
C PHE A 37 3.60 0.44 26.25
N PHE A 38 4.37 0.55 25.18
CA PHE A 38 5.76 0.09 25.15
C PHE A 38 6.59 0.76 26.25
N ILE A 39 6.49 2.08 26.38
CA ILE A 39 7.21 2.86 27.41
C ILE A 39 6.88 2.34 28.79
N VAL A 40 5.59 2.23 29.13
CA VAL A 40 5.12 1.75 30.43
C VAL A 40 5.66 0.35 30.74
N MET A 41 5.73 -0.54 29.74
CA MET A 41 6.29 -1.89 29.93
C MET A 41 7.80 -1.90 30.15
N THR A 42 8.54 -0.92 29.59
CA THR A 42 10.00 -0.80 29.75
C THR A 42 10.45 -0.04 30.99
N THR A 43 9.66 0.90 31.50
CA THR A 43 10.04 1.72 32.67
C THR A 43 9.34 1.26 33.95
N GLN A 44 10.12 0.83 34.95
CA GLN A 44 9.60 0.49 36.29
C GLN A 44 9.08 1.72 37.06
N GLU A 45 9.67 2.90 36.84
CA GLU A 45 9.21 4.19 37.39
C GLU A 45 9.16 5.24 36.27
N ALA A 46 7.97 5.79 35.98
CA ALA A 46 7.76 6.76 34.91
C ALA A 46 8.10 8.19 35.37
N THR A 47 9.37 8.46 35.64
CA THR A 47 9.86 9.84 35.81
C THR A 47 10.11 10.51 34.45
N LYS A 48 10.02 11.85 34.35
CA LYS A 48 10.25 12.54 33.07
C LYS A 48 11.61 12.18 32.46
N GLU A 49 12.67 12.11 33.28
CA GLU A 49 14.03 11.81 32.82
C GLU A 49 14.20 10.36 32.33
N SER A 50 13.62 9.38 33.02
CA SER A 50 13.68 7.97 32.58
C SER A 50 12.94 7.75 31.26
N VAL A 51 11.81 8.42 31.05
CA VAL A 51 11.08 8.40 29.78
C VAL A 51 11.93 8.98 28.65
N TYR A 52 12.56 10.14 28.86
CA TYR A 52 13.45 10.72 27.83
C TYR A 52 14.65 9.84 27.52
N GLN A 53 15.25 9.18 28.51
CA GLN A 53 16.37 8.25 28.30
C GLN A 53 15.94 7.01 27.50
N VAL A 54 14.75 6.47 27.76
CA VAL A 54 14.18 5.36 26.98
C VAL A 54 13.94 5.77 25.53
N PHE A 55 13.36 6.95 25.29
CA PHE A 55 13.19 7.49 23.93
C PHE A 55 14.50 7.81 23.22
N ALA A 56 15.55 8.19 23.95
CA ALA A 56 16.87 8.47 23.40
C ALA A 56 17.64 7.19 23.05
N SER A 57 17.22 6.03 23.57
CA SER A 57 17.87 4.77 23.24
C SER A 57 17.60 4.36 21.78
N GLU A 58 18.67 4.09 21.04
CA GLU A 58 18.62 3.71 19.61
C GLU A 58 17.71 2.49 19.38
N GLN A 59 17.72 1.51 20.29
CA GLN A 59 16.90 0.32 20.17
C GLN A 59 15.40 0.64 20.26
N THR A 60 15.00 1.52 21.19
CA THR A 60 13.60 1.93 21.34
C THR A 60 13.16 2.76 20.15
N GLN A 61 14.03 3.63 19.61
CA GLN A 61 13.74 4.37 18.38
C GLN A 61 13.49 3.44 17.20
N ASN A 62 14.33 2.41 17.01
CA ASN A 62 14.14 1.43 15.93
C ASN A 62 12.81 0.67 16.06
N ILE A 63 12.41 0.31 17.28
CA ILE A 63 11.11 -0.34 17.55
C ILE A 63 9.95 0.60 17.22
N ILE A 64 10.00 1.84 17.72
CA ILE A 64 8.96 2.84 17.50
C ILE A 64 8.78 3.13 16.01
N ILE A 65 9.87 3.35 15.27
CA ILE A 65 9.83 3.58 13.82
C ILE A 65 9.24 2.36 13.11
N SER A 66 9.67 1.14 13.45
CA SER A 66 9.16 -0.10 12.85
C SER A 66 7.65 -0.26 13.03
N VAL A 67 7.16 -0.12 14.26
CA VAL A 67 5.72 -0.25 14.58
C VAL A 67 4.92 0.84 13.88
N THR A 68 5.42 2.07 13.91
CA THR A 68 4.78 3.22 13.26
C THR A 68 4.67 3.04 11.74
N ASN A 69 5.74 2.56 11.11
CA ASN A 69 5.75 2.27 9.67
C ASN A 69 4.74 1.18 9.30
N ILE A 70 4.64 0.10 10.09
CA ILE A 70 3.65 -0.96 9.87
C ILE A 70 2.23 -0.42 9.97
N ILE A 71 1.93 0.40 10.98
CA ILE A 71 0.62 1.05 11.15
C ILE A 71 0.29 1.93 9.93
N TYR A 72 1.25 2.72 9.44
CA TYR A 72 1.00 3.57 8.27
C TYR A 72 0.88 2.81 6.96
N ILE A 73 1.62 1.71 6.78
CA ILE A 73 1.44 0.77 5.67
C ILE A 73 0.02 0.21 5.67
N LEU A 74 -0.49 -0.22 6.83
CA LEU A 74 -1.86 -0.71 6.97
C LEU A 74 -2.90 0.39 6.70
N THR A 75 -2.63 1.61 7.16
CA THR A 75 -3.50 2.76 6.89
C THR A 75 -3.58 3.04 5.39
N LEU A 76 -2.44 3.01 4.70
CA LEU A 76 -2.36 3.22 3.26
C LEU A 76 -3.14 2.13 2.50
N PHE A 77 -3.08 0.87 2.95
CA PHE A 77 -3.91 -0.20 2.38
C PHE A 77 -5.41 0.12 2.44
N PHE A 78 -5.91 0.63 3.58
CA PHE A 78 -7.32 1.03 3.70
C PHE A 78 -7.66 2.25 2.82
N ILE A 79 -6.74 3.19 2.67
CA ILE A 79 -6.92 4.35 1.78
C ILE A 79 -6.98 3.90 0.32
N SER A 80 -6.08 3.01 -0.11
CA SER A 80 -6.09 2.42 -1.45
C SER A 80 -7.42 1.70 -1.74
N LYS A 81 -8.09 1.10 -0.73
CA LYS A 81 -9.45 0.52 -0.86
C LYS A 81 -10.52 1.51 -1.22
N LYS A 82 -10.40 2.73 -0.72
CA LYS A 82 -11.39 3.77 -0.98
C LYS A 82 -11.15 4.53 -2.28
N ILE A 83 -9.95 4.44 -2.84
CA ILE A 83 -9.58 5.06 -4.11
C ILE A 83 -9.01 3.95 -5.02
N PRO A 84 -9.87 3.08 -5.60
CA PRO A 84 -9.42 2.00 -6.47
C PRO A 84 -8.84 2.54 -7.78
N LEU A 85 -7.94 1.78 -8.41
CA LEU A 85 -7.51 2.05 -9.79
C LEU A 85 -8.72 1.83 -10.70
N ARG A 86 -9.12 2.83 -11.49
CA ARG A 86 -10.26 2.70 -12.41
C ARG A 86 -10.18 3.73 -13.52
N LEU A 87 -10.73 3.37 -14.66
CA LEU A 87 -10.88 4.31 -15.77
C LEU A 87 -12.00 5.31 -15.45
N SER A 88 -11.78 6.59 -15.74
CA SER A 88 -12.83 7.59 -15.57
C SER A 88 -13.99 7.38 -16.56
N LYS A 89 -15.23 7.71 -16.14
CA LYS A 89 -16.44 7.62 -16.98
C LYS A 89 -16.27 8.31 -18.35
N ALA A 90 -15.62 9.47 -18.36
CA ALA A 90 -15.38 10.24 -19.58
C ALA A 90 -14.45 9.52 -20.58
N MET A 91 -13.51 8.72 -20.09
CA MET A 91 -12.54 8.01 -20.93
C MET A 91 -13.10 6.70 -21.51
N PHE A 92 -14.24 6.21 -21.00
CA PHE A 92 -15.01 5.15 -21.66
C PHE A 92 -15.77 5.66 -22.89
N VAL A 93 -16.33 6.87 -22.84
CA VAL A 93 -17.11 7.44 -23.94
C VAL A 93 -16.22 8.02 -25.05
N CYS A 94 -14.98 8.37 -24.71
CA CYS A 94 -14.02 8.89 -25.66
C CYS A 94 -13.55 7.78 -26.63
N PRO A 95 -13.49 8.03 -27.96
CA PRO A 95 -12.93 7.10 -28.94
C PRO A 95 -11.39 7.11 -28.85
N ALA A 96 -10.86 6.83 -27.66
CA ALA A 96 -9.43 6.70 -27.40
C ALA A 96 -9.01 5.24 -27.60
N SER A 97 -7.80 5.04 -28.14
CA SER A 97 -7.25 3.70 -28.34
C SER A 97 -6.99 3.00 -26.99
N ASP A 98 -7.00 1.66 -26.97
CA ASP A 98 -6.64 0.88 -25.78
C ASP A 98 -5.26 1.27 -25.24
N LYS A 99 -4.32 1.66 -26.11
CA LYS A 99 -3.00 2.14 -25.72
C LYS A 99 -3.08 3.43 -24.91
N ASP A 100 -3.96 4.36 -25.29
CA ASP A 100 -4.16 5.61 -24.55
C ASP A 100 -4.86 5.38 -23.21
N LYS A 101 -5.85 4.47 -23.17
CA LYS A 101 -6.53 4.06 -21.93
C LYS A 101 -5.56 3.36 -20.97
N MET A 102 -4.68 2.47 -21.46
CA MET A 102 -3.60 1.88 -20.66
C MET A 102 -2.66 2.94 -20.10
N LYS A 103 -2.23 3.91 -20.93
CA LYS A 103 -1.34 5.00 -20.51
C LYS A 103 -1.96 5.84 -19.39
N TYR A 104 -3.27 6.10 -19.46
CA TYR A 104 -4.01 6.76 -18.39
C TYR A 104 -3.95 5.97 -17.08
N MET A 105 -4.20 4.66 -17.12
CA MET A 105 -4.18 3.81 -15.93
C MET A 105 -2.79 3.70 -15.30
N TYR A 106 -1.74 3.58 -16.11
CA TYR A 106 -0.37 3.65 -15.63
C TYR A 106 -0.03 5.00 -14.99
N LEU A 107 -0.50 6.10 -15.57
CA LEU A 107 -0.32 7.43 -15.01
C LEU A 107 -1.06 7.59 -13.68
N GLN A 108 -2.28 7.04 -13.57
CA GLN A 108 -3.04 7.01 -12.32
C GLN A 108 -2.32 6.19 -11.25
N LEU A 109 -1.78 5.02 -11.60
CA LEU A 109 -0.99 4.19 -10.69
C LEU A 109 0.24 4.95 -10.19
N LEU A 110 1.00 5.59 -11.10
CA LEU A 110 2.20 6.35 -10.76
C LEU A 110 1.89 7.50 -9.80
N ILE A 111 0.83 8.27 -10.04
CA ILE A 111 0.43 9.36 -9.14
C ILE A 111 0.04 8.81 -7.76
N LYS A 112 -0.69 7.70 -7.70
CA LYS A 112 -1.04 7.07 -6.42
C LYS A 112 0.18 6.56 -5.67
N VAL A 113 1.16 6.00 -6.38
CA VAL A 113 2.44 5.58 -5.76
C VAL A 113 3.15 6.77 -5.14
N ILE A 114 3.26 7.89 -5.87
CA ILE A 114 3.85 9.14 -5.36
C ILE A 114 3.09 9.66 -4.14
N LEU A 115 1.76 9.74 -4.21
CA LEU A 115 0.94 10.20 -3.08
C LEU A 115 1.03 9.26 -1.87
N GLY A 116 1.13 7.95 -2.10
CA GLY A 116 1.33 6.96 -1.04
C GLY A 116 2.68 7.15 -0.32
N PHE A 117 3.75 7.40 -1.07
CA PHE A 117 5.06 7.72 -0.48
C PHE A 117 5.01 9.01 0.33
N ILE A 118 4.42 10.07 -0.23
CA ILE A 118 4.28 11.36 0.48
C ILE A 118 3.48 11.17 1.77
N PHE A 119 2.40 10.39 1.74
CA PHE A 119 1.59 10.10 2.90
C PHE A 119 2.40 9.41 4.00
N ILE A 120 3.05 8.28 3.70
CA ILE A 120 3.86 7.56 4.69
C ILE A 120 4.97 8.48 5.21
N PHE A 121 5.70 9.16 4.33
CA PHE A 121 6.79 10.06 4.71
C PHE A 121 6.34 11.16 5.67
N LEU A 122 5.25 11.87 5.35
CA LEU A 122 4.71 12.91 6.22
C LEU A 122 4.26 12.31 7.55
N SER A 123 3.50 11.21 7.51
CA SER A 123 2.96 10.55 8.71
C SER A 123 4.05 10.10 9.68
N THR A 124 5.12 9.49 9.17
CA THR A 124 6.26 9.06 10.00
C THR A 124 7.07 10.25 10.51
N TYR A 125 7.25 11.28 9.67
CA TYR A 125 7.97 12.50 10.08
C TYR A 125 7.21 13.25 11.18
N PHE A 126 5.88 13.35 11.09
CA PHE A 126 5.07 13.97 12.15
C PHE A 126 5.10 13.20 13.47
N MET A 127 5.21 11.86 13.43
CA MET A 127 5.21 11.04 14.65
C MET A 127 6.57 10.87 15.30
N VAL A 128 7.60 10.57 14.51
CA VAL A 128 8.91 10.15 15.01
C VAL A 128 10.03 11.10 14.60
N GLY A 129 9.78 12.01 13.65
CA GLY A 129 10.77 12.95 13.13
C GLY A 129 11.80 12.33 12.16
N VAL A 130 11.79 11.00 11.98
CA VAL A 130 12.70 10.27 11.10
C VAL A 130 11.91 9.27 10.26
N PHE A 131 12.24 9.17 8.97
CA PHE A 131 11.60 8.24 8.04
C PHE A 131 12.27 6.85 8.05
N PHE A 132 13.60 6.83 7.97
CA PHE A 132 14.38 5.59 7.89
C PHE A 132 14.77 5.09 9.27
N ILE A 133 14.75 3.77 9.46
CA ILE A 133 15.22 3.18 10.70
C ILE A 133 16.72 3.33 10.88
N ASN A 134 17.47 3.14 9.79
CA ASN A 134 18.92 3.15 9.86
C ASN A 134 19.49 4.41 9.19
N LYS A 135 20.73 4.75 9.56
CA LYS A 135 21.53 5.77 8.89
C LYS A 135 22.32 5.20 7.71
N GLY A 136 22.39 3.87 7.58
CA GLY A 136 23.07 3.18 6.50
C GLY A 136 22.32 3.28 5.16
N LEU A 137 23.02 3.72 4.11
CA LEU A 137 22.45 3.87 2.76
C LEU A 137 21.80 2.58 2.23
N ILE A 138 22.43 1.42 2.46
CA ILE A 138 21.97 0.15 1.91
C ILE A 138 20.64 -0.27 2.56
N GLN A 139 20.51 -0.16 3.88
CA GLN A 139 19.24 -0.47 4.55
C GLN A 139 18.12 0.49 4.12
N ASN A 140 18.45 1.76 3.90
CA ASN A 140 17.49 2.75 3.45
C ASN A 140 16.99 2.46 2.02
N ILE A 141 17.88 1.98 1.14
CA ILE A 141 17.50 1.51 -0.19
C ILE A 141 16.56 0.29 -0.07
N ILE A 142 16.88 -0.67 0.81
CA ILE A 142 16.03 -1.85 1.02
C ILE A 142 14.65 -1.45 1.53
N GLU A 143 14.58 -0.59 2.56
CA GLU A 143 13.33 -0.07 3.12
C GLU A 143 12.50 0.65 2.05
N PHE A 144 13.14 1.53 1.28
CA PHE A 144 12.48 2.27 0.21
C PHE A 144 11.94 1.34 -0.88
N SER A 145 12.70 0.33 -1.30
CA SER A 145 12.28 -0.67 -2.29
C SER A 145 11.10 -1.52 -1.79
N LEU A 146 11.11 -1.96 -0.53
CA LEU A 146 9.99 -2.70 0.05
C LEU A 146 8.72 -1.85 0.11
N MET A 147 8.85 -0.59 0.55
CA MET A 147 7.75 0.39 0.52
C MET A 147 7.21 0.57 -0.90
N LEU A 148 8.08 0.71 -1.91
CA LEU A 148 7.68 0.85 -3.31
C LEU A 148 6.84 -0.35 -3.76
N PHE A 149 7.32 -1.57 -3.53
CA PHE A 149 6.61 -2.78 -3.93
C PHE A 149 5.28 -2.96 -3.19
N LEU A 150 5.23 -2.63 -1.90
CA LEU A 150 3.99 -2.62 -1.13
C LEU A 150 2.96 -1.64 -1.69
N ILE A 151 3.36 -0.39 -1.95
CA ILE A 151 2.46 0.64 -2.46
C ILE A 151 1.93 0.25 -3.85
N ILE A 152 2.80 -0.25 -4.74
CA ILE A 152 2.37 -0.76 -6.05
C ILE A 152 1.38 -1.92 -5.86
N THR A 153 1.72 -2.89 -5.01
CA THR A 153 0.88 -4.07 -4.77
C THR A 153 -0.46 -3.70 -4.17
N PHE A 154 -0.52 -2.75 -3.23
CA PHE A 154 -1.79 -2.24 -2.72
C PHE A 154 -2.65 -1.65 -3.83
N ASN A 155 -2.08 -0.81 -4.70
CA ASN A 155 -2.85 -0.19 -5.78
C ASN A 155 -3.26 -1.18 -6.89
N LEU A 156 -2.54 -2.30 -7.06
CA LEU A 156 -2.89 -3.38 -7.99
C LEU A 156 -3.90 -4.37 -7.40
N LYS A 157 -3.71 -4.77 -6.13
CA LYS A 157 -4.63 -5.62 -5.34
C LYS A 157 -5.97 -4.93 -5.12
N VAL A 158 -5.91 -3.61 -4.97
CA VAL A 158 -7.04 -2.77 -4.60
C VAL A 158 -7.36 -1.82 -5.75
N GLY A 159 -7.92 -2.37 -6.82
CA GLY A 159 -8.08 -1.60 -8.04
C GLY A 159 -8.51 -2.37 -9.26
N ILE A 160 -9.13 -3.53 -9.09
CA ILE A 160 -9.85 -4.19 -10.18
C ILE A 160 -11.33 -4.16 -9.83
N GLY A 161 -11.91 -2.97 -10.02
CA GLY A 161 -13.35 -2.79 -10.30
C GLY A 161 -14.36 -3.48 -9.38
N GLU A 162 -14.15 -3.59 -8.07
CA GLU A 162 -15.14 -4.22 -7.16
C GLU A 162 -16.45 -3.43 -6.96
N GLU A 163 -16.67 -2.36 -7.74
CA GLU A 163 -18.02 -1.77 -7.88
C GLU A 163 -18.87 -2.52 -8.94
N GLY A 164 -18.38 -3.63 -9.49
CA GLY A 164 -19.03 -4.43 -10.52
C GLY A 164 -19.17 -5.91 -10.18
N LEU A 165 -20.27 -6.55 -10.63
CA LEU A 165 -20.51 -7.99 -10.44
C LEU A 165 -19.39 -8.80 -11.11
N LYS A 166 -18.58 -9.50 -10.30
CA LYS A 166 -17.58 -10.43 -10.83
C LYS A 166 -18.28 -11.61 -11.51
N LYS A 167 -17.75 -12.05 -12.66
CA LYS A 167 -18.25 -13.25 -13.34
C LYS A 167 -18.13 -14.46 -12.40
N LYS A 168 -19.24 -15.14 -12.19
CA LYS A 168 -19.31 -16.38 -11.43
C LYS A 168 -19.31 -17.58 -12.38
N ASP A 169 -18.72 -18.70 -11.96
CA ASP A 169 -18.83 -19.96 -12.67
C ASP A 169 -20.24 -20.57 -12.49
N LYS A 170 -20.48 -21.74 -13.10
CA LYS A 170 -21.76 -22.46 -13.01
C LYS A 170 -22.14 -22.89 -11.59
N ASN A 171 -21.19 -22.92 -10.66
CA ASN A 171 -21.35 -23.30 -9.27
C ASN A 171 -21.40 -22.06 -8.34
N GLY A 172 -21.34 -20.84 -8.88
CA GLY A 172 -21.38 -19.59 -8.12
C GLY A 172 -20.03 -19.07 -7.65
N TYR A 173 -18.90 -19.70 -8.00
CA TYR A 173 -17.56 -19.26 -7.60
C TYR A 173 -17.07 -18.08 -8.46
N ILE A 174 -16.42 -17.11 -7.83
CA ILE A 174 -15.83 -15.95 -8.51
C ILE A 174 -14.64 -16.40 -9.36
N ILE A 175 -14.65 -16.08 -10.65
CA ILE A 175 -13.56 -16.41 -11.57
C ILE A 175 -12.44 -15.37 -11.46
N TYR A 176 -11.31 -15.76 -10.88
CA TYR A 176 -10.09 -14.96 -10.83
C TYR A 176 -9.17 -15.27 -12.01
N THR A 177 -8.43 -14.26 -12.47
CA THR A 177 -7.33 -14.50 -13.43
C THR A 177 -6.09 -14.95 -12.67
N LYS A 178 -5.23 -15.76 -13.32
CA LYS A 178 -4.00 -16.27 -12.72
C LYS A 178 -3.14 -15.17 -12.10
N GLU A 179 -3.08 -14.00 -12.73
CA GLU A 179 -2.32 -12.84 -12.25
C GLU A 179 -2.95 -12.20 -11.00
N GLU A 180 -4.28 -12.25 -10.85
CA GLU A 180 -4.96 -11.78 -9.65
C GLU A 180 -4.69 -12.72 -8.48
N GLU A 181 -4.70 -14.02 -8.74
CA GLU A 181 -4.39 -15.01 -7.72
C GLU A 181 -2.96 -14.82 -7.20
N ILE A 182 -2.00 -14.68 -8.13
CA ILE A 182 -0.60 -14.39 -7.81
C ILE A 182 -0.48 -13.14 -6.96
N ILE A 183 -1.05 -12.01 -7.38
CA ILE A 183 -0.91 -10.75 -6.64
C ILE A 183 -1.63 -10.78 -5.29
N ASN A 184 -2.86 -11.28 -5.23
CA ASN A 184 -3.72 -11.14 -4.05
C ASN A 184 -3.39 -12.12 -2.94
N TYR A 185 -3.07 -13.37 -3.29
CA TYR A 185 -2.92 -14.48 -2.34
C TYR A 185 -1.48 -14.92 -2.11
N TYR A 186 -0.59 -14.75 -3.10
CA TYR A 186 0.80 -15.20 -2.95
C TYR A 186 1.76 -14.03 -2.72
N PHE A 187 1.77 -13.07 -3.63
CA PHE A 187 2.74 -11.98 -3.62
C PHE A 187 2.49 -10.99 -2.48
N PHE A 188 1.22 -10.67 -2.20
CA PHE A 188 0.90 -9.74 -1.12
C PHE A 188 1.34 -10.25 0.27
N PRO A 189 1.01 -11.49 0.69
CA PRO A 189 1.52 -12.02 1.95
C PRO A 189 3.05 -12.18 1.98
N MET A 190 3.67 -12.53 0.85
CA MET A 190 5.13 -12.61 0.71
C MET A 190 5.79 -11.25 1.01
N LEU A 191 5.31 -10.17 0.40
CA LEU A 191 5.83 -8.81 0.65
C LEU A 191 5.62 -8.34 2.10
N LEU A 192 4.51 -8.70 2.73
CA LEU A 192 4.30 -8.43 4.16
C LEU A 192 5.33 -9.17 5.02
N LEU A 193 5.60 -10.45 4.71
CA LEU A 193 6.60 -11.24 5.41
C LEU A 193 8.00 -10.65 5.25
N GLU A 194 8.38 -10.24 4.03
CA GLU A 194 9.65 -9.54 3.77
C GLU A 194 9.76 -8.26 4.61
N THR A 195 8.69 -7.48 4.67
CA THR A 195 8.64 -6.23 5.45
C THR A 195 8.81 -6.50 6.95
N ILE A 196 8.12 -7.53 7.48
CA ILE A 196 8.27 -7.95 8.87
C ILE A 196 9.72 -8.40 9.14
N VAL A 197 10.29 -9.24 8.28
CA VAL A 197 11.68 -9.71 8.41
C VAL A 197 12.65 -8.53 8.43
N PHE A 198 12.49 -7.56 7.52
CA PHE A 198 13.32 -6.36 7.49
C PHE A 198 13.27 -5.59 8.82
N TYR A 199 12.06 -5.31 9.32
CA TYR A 199 11.88 -4.57 10.56
C TYR A 199 12.38 -5.34 11.79
N SER A 200 12.17 -6.66 11.83
CA SER A 200 12.71 -7.52 12.88
C SER A 200 14.24 -7.57 12.90
N LEU A 201 14.89 -7.71 11.75
CA LEU A 201 16.36 -7.74 11.66
C LEU A 201 16.99 -6.44 12.16
N ASN A 202 16.42 -5.29 11.81
CA ASN A 202 16.90 -3.98 12.27
C ASN A 202 16.60 -3.74 13.76
N THR A 203 15.50 -4.27 14.28
CA THR A 203 15.16 -4.19 15.71
C THR A 203 16.13 -5.00 16.58
N ILE A 204 16.52 -6.19 16.12
CA ILE A 204 17.46 -7.09 16.82
C ILE A 204 18.93 -6.67 16.59
N LYS A 205 19.19 -5.63 15.79
CA LYS A 205 20.52 -5.13 15.42
C LYS A 205 21.43 -6.22 14.81
N ILE A 206 20.86 -7.08 13.97
CA ILE A 206 21.67 -8.04 13.21
C ILE A 206 22.42 -7.25 12.13
N ASN A 207 23.75 -7.24 12.21
CA ASN A 207 24.59 -6.56 11.23
C ASN A 207 24.40 -7.16 9.84
N SER A 208 24.24 -6.28 8.85
CA SER A 208 24.14 -6.64 7.44
C SER A 208 25.44 -7.30 6.97
N ASN A 209 25.43 -8.63 6.84
CA ASN A 209 26.48 -9.39 6.18
C ASN A 209 26.20 -9.46 4.66
N ILE A 210 27.23 -9.76 3.87
CA ILE A 210 27.16 -10.02 2.43
C ILE A 210 26.06 -11.03 2.09
N PHE A 211 25.87 -12.09 2.89
CA PHE A 211 24.80 -13.07 2.67
C PHE A 211 23.40 -12.48 2.78
N ILE A 212 23.19 -11.58 3.76
CA ILE A 212 21.90 -10.89 3.94
C ILE A 212 21.64 -9.96 2.74
N LEU A 213 22.69 -9.29 2.23
CA LEU A 213 22.58 -8.46 1.04
C LEU A 213 22.25 -9.25 -0.22
N PHE A 214 22.88 -10.41 -0.42
CA PHE A 214 22.53 -11.32 -1.53
C PHE A 214 21.08 -11.82 -1.41
N GLY A 215 20.62 -12.12 -0.19
CA GLY A 215 19.23 -12.46 0.07
C GLY A 215 18.28 -11.37 -0.41
N TRP A 216 18.51 -10.12 0.01
CA TRP A 216 17.70 -8.98 -0.43
C TRP A 216 17.73 -8.76 -1.94
N LEU A 217 18.89 -8.93 -2.56
CA LEU A 217 19.04 -8.77 -4.01
C LEU A 217 18.20 -9.79 -4.78
N ILE A 218 18.24 -11.06 -4.37
CA ILE A 218 17.42 -12.12 -4.97
C ILE A 218 15.93 -11.83 -4.77
N THR A 219 15.55 -11.45 -3.56
CA THR A 219 14.17 -11.06 -3.23
C THR A 219 13.68 -9.92 -4.14
N PHE A 220 14.49 -8.88 -4.34
CA PHE A 220 14.12 -7.77 -5.22
C PHE A 220 14.02 -8.16 -6.69
N ILE A 221 14.87 -9.06 -7.19
CA ILE A 221 14.73 -9.59 -8.55
C ILE A 221 13.37 -10.30 -8.71
N ILE A 222 12.98 -11.11 -7.73
CA ILE A 222 11.68 -11.81 -7.73
C ILE A 222 10.54 -10.78 -7.71
N ASN A 223 10.62 -9.77 -6.85
CA ASN A 223 9.58 -8.73 -6.73
C ASN A 223 9.40 -7.94 -8.03
N ILE A 224 10.51 -7.54 -8.67
CA ILE A 224 10.49 -6.86 -9.97
C ILE A 224 9.85 -7.77 -11.02
N TYR A 225 10.24 -9.04 -11.08
CA TYR A 225 9.71 -9.99 -12.06
C TYR A 225 8.21 -10.21 -11.91
N VAL A 226 7.72 -10.39 -10.67
CA VAL A 226 6.29 -10.57 -10.41
C VAL A 226 5.49 -9.34 -10.81
N ILE A 227 5.92 -8.13 -10.43
CA ILE A 227 5.24 -6.89 -10.80
C ILE A 227 5.28 -6.65 -12.31
N TYR A 228 6.42 -6.84 -12.95
CA TYR A 228 6.55 -6.70 -14.40
C TYR A 228 5.57 -7.63 -15.14
N LYS A 229 5.47 -8.89 -14.69
CA LYS A 229 4.60 -9.89 -15.30
C LYS A 229 3.12 -9.64 -15.03
N CYS A 230 2.75 -9.18 -13.83
CA CYS A 230 1.35 -9.08 -13.42
C CYS A 230 0.73 -7.69 -13.64
N ALA A 231 1.50 -6.60 -13.58
CA ALA A 231 0.95 -5.24 -13.65
C ALA A 231 0.22 -4.96 -14.97
N SER A 232 0.83 -5.29 -16.11
CA SER A 232 0.20 -5.01 -17.42
C SER A 232 -1.06 -5.83 -17.66
N PRO A 233 -1.11 -7.15 -17.40
CA PRO A 233 -2.35 -7.92 -17.51
C PRO A 233 -3.45 -7.42 -16.58
N LEU A 234 -3.13 -7.08 -15.34
CA LEU A 234 -4.11 -6.58 -14.37
C LEU A 234 -4.69 -5.23 -14.77
N ILE A 235 -3.83 -4.31 -15.23
CA ILE A 235 -4.30 -3.01 -15.75
C ILE A 235 -5.10 -3.21 -17.03
N ARG A 236 -4.71 -4.12 -17.92
CA ARG A 236 -5.49 -4.40 -19.14
C ARG A 236 -6.87 -4.98 -18.80
N LYS A 237 -6.96 -5.85 -17.79
CA LYS A 237 -8.24 -6.35 -17.29
C LYS A 237 -9.13 -5.22 -16.77
N SER A 238 -8.55 -4.22 -16.10
CA SER A 238 -9.31 -3.05 -15.64
C SER A 238 -9.97 -2.25 -16.78
N LEU A 239 -9.44 -2.31 -18.00
CA LEU A 239 -10.08 -1.74 -19.19
C LEU A 239 -11.32 -2.52 -19.62
N SER A 240 -11.32 -3.85 -19.49
CA SER A 240 -12.44 -4.72 -19.87
C SER A 240 -13.69 -4.58 -18.98
N PHE A 241 -13.62 -3.82 -17.88
CA PHE A 241 -14.80 -3.43 -17.09
C PHE A 241 -15.70 -2.39 -17.80
N GLU A 242 -15.36 -2.02 -19.04
CA GLU A 242 -16.22 -1.31 -19.99
C GLU A 242 -17.63 -1.94 -20.09
N ASP A 243 -17.72 -3.27 -19.99
CA ASP A 243 -19.00 -4.00 -20.01
C ASP A 243 -19.79 -3.94 -18.69
N VAL A 244 -19.13 -3.63 -17.56
CA VAL A 244 -19.74 -3.64 -16.22
C VAL A 244 -20.32 -2.28 -15.85
N TYR A 245 -19.69 -1.18 -16.28
CA TYR A 245 -20.24 0.17 -16.09
C TYR A 245 -21.36 0.53 -17.07
N ARG A 246 -21.54 -0.27 -18.14
CA ARG A 246 -22.65 -0.16 -19.09
C ARG A 246 -23.89 -0.94 -18.65
N GLN A 247 -23.89 -1.52 -17.45
CA GLN A 247 -25.04 -2.27 -16.93
C GLN A 247 -26.17 -1.31 -16.57
N ILE A 248 -27.23 -1.38 -17.37
CA ILE A 248 -28.58 -0.95 -16.99
C ILE A 248 -28.96 -1.80 -15.78
N PRO A 249 -29.55 -1.23 -14.71
CA PRO A 249 -29.97 -2.03 -13.56
C PRO A 249 -30.88 -3.17 -14.03
N ASP A 250 -30.56 -4.40 -13.64
CA ASP A 250 -31.49 -5.51 -13.80
C ASP A 250 -32.76 -5.13 -13.05
N LYS A 251 -33.87 -4.97 -13.78
CA LYS A 251 -35.20 -4.72 -13.24
C LYS A 251 -35.84 -5.99 -12.66
N GLU A 252 -35.03 -6.97 -12.27
CA GLU A 252 -35.50 -8.26 -11.77
C GLU A 252 -34.82 -8.63 -10.45
N GLU A 253 -34.99 -7.78 -9.44
CA GLU A 253 -35.12 -8.27 -8.06
C GLU A 253 -36.40 -7.68 -7.48
N GLY A 254 -37.53 -8.12 -8.06
CA GLY A 254 -38.80 -8.15 -7.36
C GLY A 254 -38.93 -9.52 -6.69
N LEU A 255 -38.68 -9.57 -5.40
CA LEU A 255 -39.20 -10.56 -4.45
C LEU A 255 -39.25 -9.92 -3.05
#